data_AF-A0A2T7WJG1-F1
#
_entry.id   AF-A0A2T7WJG1-F1
#
_cell.length_a   1.000
_cell.length_b   1.000
_cell.length_c   1.000
_cell.angle_alpha   90.00
_cell.angle_beta   90.00
_cell.angle_gamma   90.00
#
_symmetry.space_group_name_H-M   'P 1'
#
loop_
_entity.id
_entity.type
_entity.pdbx_description
1 polymer ?
#
loop_
_entity_poly.entity_id
_entity_poly.type
_entity_poly.pdbx_seq_one_letter_code
_entity_poly.pdbx_strand_id
1 'polypeptide(L)' 'MARRRFGRTTRVARPGYAIVAVSARDANGFVHHYDEIETPLGSLHEAVAILQLHSTRMDAAHAGEESA' A
#
# COMPACT_ATOMS: atom_id res chain seq x y z
N MET A 1 21.35 12.04 -14.26
CA MET A 1 20.94 10.96 -15.20
C MET A 1 20.21 9.86 -14.41
N ALA A 2 18.91 10.01 -14.15
CA ALA A 2 18.13 8.98 -13.47
C ALA A 2 17.77 7.89 -14.48
N ARG A 3 18.41 6.72 -14.38
CA ARG A 3 18.17 5.58 -15.25
C ARG A 3 16.76 5.05 -14.98
N ARG A 4 15.79 5.54 -15.77
CA ARG A 4 14.43 5.00 -15.81
C ARG A 4 14.52 3.52 -16.18
N ARG A 5 14.23 2.63 -15.23
CA ARG A 5 14.11 1.18 -15.46
C ARG A 5 12.81 0.89 -16.23
N PHE A 6 12.70 1.36 -17.47
CA PHE A 6 11.65 0.98 -18.41
C PHE A 6 11.97 -0.37 -19.07
N GLY A 7 12.04 -1.42 -18.25
CA GLY A 7 12.43 -2.75 -18.75
C GLY A 7 12.11 -3.91 -17.83
N ARG A 8 11.14 -3.79 -16.92
CA ARG A 8 10.56 -4.99 -16.29
C ARG A 8 9.53 -5.52 -17.27
N THR A 9 9.81 -6.67 -17.88
CA THR A 9 8.76 -7.58 -18.36
C THR A 9 7.65 -7.57 -17.33
N THR A 10 6.45 -7.13 -17.73
CA THR A 10 5.29 -7.03 -16.85
C THR A 10 4.99 -8.42 -16.34
N ARG A 11 5.53 -8.75 -15.17
CA ARG A 11 5.29 -10.03 -14.52
C ARG A 11 3.79 -10.08 -14.27
N VAL A 12 3.13 -11.11 -14.79
CA VAL A 12 1.70 -11.30 -14.58
C VAL A 12 1.53 -12.12 -13.31
N ALA A 13 0.67 -11.66 -12.40
CA ALA A 13 0.35 -12.40 -11.19
C ALA A 13 -0.36 -13.73 -11.54
N ARG A 14 -0.19 -14.74 -10.69
CA ARG A 14 -0.96 -15.99 -10.79
C ARG A 14 -2.46 -15.69 -10.65
N PRO A 15 -3.36 -16.51 -11.24
CA PRO A 15 -4.79 -16.38 -11.00
C PRO A 15 -5.11 -16.38 -9.51
N GLY A 16 -5.88 -15.39 -9.05
CA GLY A 16 -6.20 -15.21 -7.62
C GLY A 16 -5.13 -14.49 -6.79
N TYR A 17 -4.03 -14.05 -7.41
CA TYR A 17 -2.95 -13.30 -6.77
C TYR A 17 -2.79 -11.90 -7.37
N ALA A 18 -2.13 -11.02 -6.64
CA ALA A 18 -1.71 -9.69 -7.07
C ALA A 18 -0.20 -9.53 -6.88
N ILE A 19 0.42 -8.71 -7.73
CA ILE A 19 1.77 -8.20 -7.48
C ILE A 19 1.63 -6.83 -6.83
N VAL A 20 2.16 -6.69 -5.64
CA VAL A 20 2.04 -5.51 -4.79
C VAL A 20 3.38 -4.82 -4.72
N ALA A 21 3.40 -3.52 -5.03
CA ALA A 21 4.53 -2.65 -4.78
C ALA A 21 4.23 -1.77 -3.56
N VAL A 22 5.07 -1.85 -2.53
CA VAL A 22 4.93 -1.04 -1.31
C VAL A 22 5.90 0.13 -1.39
N SER A 23 5.40 1.32 -1.06
CA SER A 23 6.24 2.50 -0.89
C SER A 23 5.85 3.26 0.37
N ALA A 24 6.84 3.75 1.09
CA ALA A 24 6.64 4.60 2.26
C ALA A 24 7.26 5.98 2.01
N ARG A 25 6.53 7.04 2.33
CA ARG A 25 7.06 8.41 2.30
C ARG A 25 7.24 8.91 3.71
N ASP A 26 8.44 9.34 4.04
CA ASP A 26 8.73 9.91 5.36
C ASP A 26 8.46 11.43 5.40
N ALA A 27 8.58 12.01 6.59
CA ALA A 27 8.36 13.44 6.83
C ALA A 27 9.37 14.35 6.12
N ASN A 28 10.55 13.82 5.77
CA ASN A 28 11.57 14.53 5.00
C ASN A 28 11.27 14.49 3.49
N GLY A 29 10.22 13.77 3.08
CA GLY A 29 9.76 13.66 1.70
C GLY A 29 10.46 12.56 0.91
N PHE A 30 11.36 11.77 1.52
CA PHE A 30 12.00 10.63 0.86
C PHE A 30 10.99 9.51 0.65
N VAL A 31 11.08 8.86 -0.51
CA VAL A 31 10.25 7.71 -0.86
C VAL A 31 11.11 6.45 -0.82
N HIS A 32 10.74 5.54 0.06
CA HIS A 32 11.36 4.23 0.20
C HIS A 32 10.55 3.24 -0.62
N HIS A 33 11.16 2.65 -1.65
CA HIS A 33 10.55 1.61 -2.46
C HIS A 33 11.02 0.24 -1.96
N TYR A 34 10.06 -0.64 -1.69
CA TYR A 34 10.34 -2.02 -1.31
C TYR A 34 10.21 -2.93 -2.52
N ASP A 35 10.68 -4.17 -2.37
CA ASP A 35 10.54 -5.18 -3.41
C ASP A 35 9.07 -5.51 -3.69
N GLU A 36 8.81 -5.93 -4.92
CA GLU A 36 7.48 -6.38 -5.33
C GLU A 36 7.19 -7.77 -4.75
N ILE A 37 6.02 -7.90 -4.12
CA ILE A 37 5.59 -9.13 -3.46
C ILE A 37 4.37 -9.67 -4.20
N GLU A 38 4.31 -10.99 -4.42
CA GLU A 38 3.12 -11.63 -4.95
C GLU A 38 2.27 -12.18 -3.80
N THR A 39 1.02 -11.75 -3.69
CA THR A 39 0.14 -12.06 -2.55
C THR A 39 -1.24 -12.54 -3.03
N PRO A 40 -1.94 -13.42 -2.28
CA PRO A 40 -3.34 -13.72 -2.55
C PRO A 40 -4.21 -12.47 -2.51
N LEU A 41 -5.24 -12.38 -3.37
CA LEU A 41 -6.15 -11.24 -3.42
C LEU A 41 -6.93 -11.03 -2.11
N GLY A 42 -7.33 -12.12 -1.45
CA GLY A 42 -8.04 -12.06 -0.16
C GLY A 42 -7.20 -11.38 0.93
N SER A 43 -5.94 -11.80 1.08
CA SER A 43 -5.01 -11.20 2.06
C SER A 43 -4.69 -9.74 1.74
N LEU A 44 -4.59 -9.39 0.45
CA LEU A 44 -4.43 -7.99 0.05
C LEU A 44 -5.65 -7.15 0.47
N HIS A 45 -6.86 -7.68 0.27
CA HIS A 45 -8.09 -6.98 0.65
C HIS A 45 -8.15 -6.74 2.17
N GLU A 46 -7.83 -7.76 2.98
CA GLU A 46 -7.75 -7.63 4.44
C GLU A 46 -6.72 -6.59 4.88
N ALA A 47 -5.52 -6.61 4.28
CA ALA A 47 -4.47 -5.65 4.60
C ALA A 47 -4.89 -4.20 4.27
N VAL A 48 -5.57 -3.99 3.14
CA VAL A 48 -6.08 -2.67 2.76
C VAL A 48 -7.19 -2.21 3.72
N ALA A 49 -8.09 -3.11 4.13
CA ALA A 49 -9.13 -2.78 5.10
C ALA A 49 -8.53 -2.35 6.45
N ILE A 50 -7.52 -3.08 6.94
CA ILE A 50 -6.80 -2.74 8.18
C ILE A 50 -6.11 -1.36 8.06
N LEU A 51 -5.44 -1.09 6.93
CA LEU A 51 -4.80 0.20 6.69
C LEU A 51 -5.81 1.35 6.64
N GLN A 52 -7.01 1.11 6.11
CA GLN A 52 -8.08 2.11 6.11
C GLN A 52 -8.59 2.36 7.52
N LEU A 53 -8.84 1.30 8.31
CA LEU A 53 -9.28 1.41 9.70
C LEU A 53 -8.30 2.25 10.54
N HIS A 54 -7.01 2.04 10.38
CA HIS A 54 -5.95 2.80 11.07
C HIS A 54 -5.52 4.07 10.32
N SER A 55 -6.32 4.54 9.36
CA SER A 55 -6.03 5.81 8.71
C SER A 55 -6.35 6.95 9.67
N THR A 56 -5.46 7.95 9.73
CA THR A 56 -5.64 9.14 10.58
C THR A 56 -6.96 9.87 10.34
N ARG A 57 -7.52 9.72 9.14
CA ARG A 57 -8.84 10.23 8.77
C ARG A 57 -9.98 9.48 9.48
N MET A 58 -9.89 8.15 9.57
CA MET A 58 -10.87 7.33 10.29
C MET A 58 -10.71 7.50 11.80
N ASP A 59 -9.48 7.55 12.32
CA ASP A 59 -9.22 7.83 13.73
C ASP A 59 -9.81 9.20 14.15
N ALA A 60 -9.66 10.23 13.31
CA ALA A 60 -10.23 11.56 13.57
C ALA A 60 -11.77 11.59 13.49
N ALA A 61 -12.39 10.75 12.65
CA ALA A 61 -13.84 10.64 12.56
C ALA A 61 -14.42 10.00 13.84
N HIS A 62 -13.76 8.97 14.37
CA HIS A 62 -14.21 8.28 15.56
C HIS A 62 -14.04 9.12 16.84
N ALA A 63 -12.95 9.88 16.95
CA ALA A 63 -12.73 10.82 18.06
C ALA A 63 -13.78 11.95 18.13
N GLY A 64 -14.38 12.32 16.99
CA GLY A 64 -15.46 13.32 16.93
C GLY A 64 -16.82 12.81 17.39
N GLU A 65 -17.07 11.50 17.29
CA GLU A 65 -18.33 10.87 17.73
C GLU A 65 -18.37 10.64 19.25
N GLU A 66 -17.22 10.43 19.89
CA GLU A 66 -17.12 10.22 21.34
C GLU A 66 -17.26 11.53 22.17
N SER A 67 -17.21 12.70 21.52
CA SER A 67 -17.28 14.01 22.18
C SER A 67 -18.64 14.72 22.01
N ALA A 68 -19.67 14.04 21.50
CA ALA A 68 -21.00 14.60 21.20
C ALA A 68 -22.10 14.06 22.14
#